data_AF-A0A7X4FDH7-F1
#
_entry.id   AF-A0A7X4FDH7-F1
#
_cell.length_a   1.000
_cell.length_b   1.000
_cell.length_c   1.000
_cell.angle_alpha   90.00
_cell.angle_beta   90.00
_cell.angle_gamma   90.00
#
_symmetry.space_group_name_H-M   'P 1'
#
loop_
_entity.id
_entity.type
_entity.pdbx_description
1 polymer ?
#
loop_
_entity_poly.entity_id
_entity_poly.type
_entity_poly.pdbx_seq_one_letter_code
_entity_poly.pdbx_strand_id
1 'polypeptide(L)'
;MNVLEMTDLEIYEAAIAELTAQLGSAYTDQFLQQCRPNEYDYSVERHKWLDDEPDIDTIVARIRQREVEQKEEERMKAERIAAWCKGLLELTDIEIYEVGLKILIDKFDAYGYVRFFQQHFKHLNDPQPADEPPVPDNNPNVIPPKRMPAAETQD
;
A
#
# COMPACT_ATOMS: atom_id res chain seq x y z
N MET A 1 -6.85 -20.82 -8.46
CA MET A 1 -5.50 -20.70 -7.87
C MET A 1 -5.57 -21.30 -6.48
N ASN A 2 -4.61 -22.13 -6.07
CA ASN A 2 -4.58 -22.70 -4.72
C ASN A 2 -3.68 -21.83 -3.83
N VAL A 3 -4.28 -20.82 -3.20
CA VAL A 3 -3.57 -19.84 -2.37
C VAL A 3 -2.87 -20.49 -1.17
N LEU A 4 -3.38 -21.63 -0.69
CA LEU A 4 -2.82 -22.35 0.46
C LEU A 4 -1.48 -23.04 0.14
N GLU A 5 -1.21 -23.33 -1.13
CA GLU A 5 0.05 -23.97 -1.57
C GLU A 5 1.11 -22.96 -1.97
N MET A 6 0.75 -21.68 -2.08
CA MET A 6 1.65 -20.60 -2.50
C MET A 6 2.42 -20.03 -1.30
N THR A 7 3.66 -19.62 -1.57
CA THR A 7 4.49 -18.85 -0.64
C THR A 7 4.00 -17.41 -0.49
N ASP A 8 4.45 -16.69 0.55
CA ASP A 8 4.12 -15.27 0.75
C ASP A 8 4.52 -14.44 -0.48
N LEU A 9 5.68 -14.75 -1.06
CA LEU A 9 6.22 -14.04 -2.22
C LEU A 9 5.42 -14.32 -3.49
N GLU A 10 5.06 -15.58 -3.75
CA GLU A 10 4.22 -15.93 -4.91
C GLU A 10 2.83 -15.29 -4.82
N ILE A 11 2.23 -15.24 -3.63
CA ILE A 11 0.97 -14.52 -3.40
C ILE A 11 1.16 -13.03 -3.68
N TYR A 12 2.24 -12.44 -3.17
CA TYR A 12 2.53 -11.02 -3.35
C TYR A 12 2.72 -10.66 -4.83
N GLU A 13 3.58 -11.37 -5.55
CA GLU A 13 3.83 -11.13 -6.98
C GLU A 13 2.58 -11.35 -7.84
N ALA A 14 1.83 -12.42 -7.57
CA ALA A 14 0.58 -12.68 -8.28
C ALA A 14 -0.48 -11.61 -8.01
N ALA A 15 -0.57 -11.12 -6.77
CA ALA A 15 -1.49 -10.05 -6.39
C ALA A 15 -1.13 -8.72 -7.05
N ILE A 16 0.16 -8.35 -7.09
CA ILE A 16 0.62 -7.16 -7.81
C ILE A 16 0.31 -7.26 -9.30
N ALA A 17 0.54 -8.43 -9.90
CA ALA A 17 0.22 -8.67 -11.31
C ALA A 17 -1.28 -8.55 -11.59
N GLU A 18 -2.12 -9.09 -10.72
CA GLU A 18 -3.58 -8.99 -10.85
C GLU A 18 -4.08 -7.56 -10.67
N LEU A 19 -3.59 -6.84 -9.66
CA LEU A 19 -3.90 -5.43 -9.44
C LEU A 19 -3.50 -4.62 -10.67
N THR A 20 -2.29 -4.80 -11.18
CA THR A 20 -1.80 -4.08 -12.36
C THR A 20 -2.61 -4.42 -13.61
N ALA A 21 -3.05 -5.66 -13.76
CA ALA A 21 -3.86 -6.08 -14.91
C ALA A 21 -5.27 -5.47 -14.88
N GLN A 22 -5.87 -5.29 -13.69
CA GLN A 22 -7.25 -4.81 -13.57
C GLN A 22 -7.34 -3.29 -13.35
N LEU A 23 -6.45 -2.71 -12.56
CA LEU A 23 -6.40 -1.27 -12.27
C LEU A 23 -5.46 -0.51 -13.21
N GLY A 24 -4.46 -1.17 -13.77
CA GLY A 24 -3.34 -0.50 -14.43
C GLY A 24 -2.25 -0.08 -13.44
N SER A 25 -1.06 0.17 -13.97
CA SER A 25 0.15 0.46 -13.17
C SER A 25 -0.02 1.67 -12.25
N ALA A 26 -0.54 2.79 -12.78
CA ALA A 26 -0.65 4.04 -12.01
C ALA A 26 -1.54 3.90 -10.77
N TYR A 27 -2.72 3.30 -10.94
CA TYR A 27 -3.64 3.07 -9.82
C TYR A 27 -3.17 1.97 -8.87
N THR A 28 -2.41 1.00 -9.37
CA THR A 28 -1.76 -0.01 -8.51
C THR A 28 -0.73 0.64 -7.60
N ASP A 29 0.11 1.53 -8.13
CA ASP A 29 1.08 2.27 -7.31
C ASP A 29 0.39 3.14 -6.25
N GLN A 30 -0.70 3.83 -6.61
CA GLN A 30 -1.51 4.61 -5.67
C GLN A 30 -2.16 3.74 -4.59
N PHE A 31 -2.71 2.58 -4.96
CA PHE A 31 -3.23 1.60 -4.01
C PHE A 31 -2.16 1.20 -2.99
N LEU A 32 -0.97 0.81 -3.45
CA LEU A 32 0.13 0.39 -2.57
C LEU A 32 0.62 1.52 -1.68
N GLN A 33 0.65 2.76 -2.17
CA GLN A 33 1.03 3.93 -1.35
C GLN A 33 0.07 4.17 -0.18
N GLN A 34 -1.22 3.92 -0.39
CA GLN A 34 -2.23 4.02 0.67
C GLN A 34 -2.20 2.84 1.65
N CYS A 35 -1.65 1.71 1.21
CA CYS A 35 -1.45 0.51 2.01
C CYS A 35 -0.27 0.66 2.97
N ARG A 36 -0.34 1.64 3.89
CA ARG A 36 0.65 1.85 4.93
C ARG A 36 0.05 1.61 6.30
N PRO A 37 0.81 0.99 7.23
CA PRO A 37 0.41 0.97 8.63
C PRO A 37 0.18 2.41 9.11
N ASN A 38 -1.02 2.71 9.59
CA ASN A 38 -1.29 4.00 10.21
C ASN A 38 -0.70 4.00 11.63
N GLU A 39 -0.05 5.09 12.04
CA GLU A 39 0.43 5.30 13.42
C GLU A 39 -0.70 5.64 14.40
N TYR A 40 -1.93 5.67 13.88
CA TYR A 40 -3.12 6.06 14.62
C TYR A 40 -3.41 5.13 15.81
N ASP A 41 -3.31 5.69 17.00
CA ASP A 41 -3.64 5.03 18.26
C ASP A 41 -5.17 5.02 18.50
N TYR A 42 -5.83 3.94 18.08
CA TYR A 42 -7.26 3.73 18.28
C TYR A 42 -7.67 3.65 19.76
N SER A 43 -6.73 3.47 20.69
CA SER A 43 -7.05 3.36 22.12
C SER A 43 -7.64 4.65 22.70
N VAL A 44 -7.21 5.81 22.20
CA VAL A 44 -7.64 7.12 22.70
C VAL A 44 -9.07 7.47 22.27
N GLU A 45 -9.47 7.11 21.05
CA GLU A 45 -10.80 7.44 20.54
C GLU A 45 -11.89 6.47 20.99
N ARG A 46 -11.54 5.19 21.22
CA ARG A 46 -12.50 4.20 21.73
C ARG A 46 -13.20 4.65 23.03
N HIS A 47 -12.50 5.40 23.88
CA HIS A 47 -13.04 5.86 25.16
C HIS A 47 -14.12 6.94 24.98
N LYS A 48 -13.98 7.82 23.98
CA LYS A 48 -14.97 8.87 23.69
C LYS A 48 -16.34 8.33 23.29
N TRP A 49 -16.37 7.14 22.71
CA TRP A 49 -17.61 6.47 22.28
C TRP A 49 -18.35 5.80 23.44
N LEU A 50 -17.70 5.62 24.58
CA LEU A 50 -18.28 5.03 25.79
C LEU A 50 -18.78 6.10 26.79
N ASP A 51 -18.37 7.36 26.62
CA ASP A 51 -18.77 8.46 27.51
C ASP A 51 -20.23 8.91 27.28
N ASP A 52 -20.75 8.71 26.07
CA ASP A 52 -22.17 8.91 25.72
C ASP A 52 -22.78 7.53 25.43
N GLU A 53 -23.54 6.96 26.38
CA GLU A 53 -24.23 5.68 26.21
C GLU A 53 -25.67 5.93 25.69
N PRO A 54 -25.91 5.93 24.36
CA PRO A 54 -27.24 6.12 23.80
C PRO A 54 -28.17 4.95 24.19
N ASP A 55 -29.45 5.26 24.38
CA ASP A 55 -30.46 4.21 24.56
C ASP A 55 -30.57 3.32 23.31
N ILE A 56 -31.11 2.11 23.50
CA ILE A 56 -31.21 1.09 22.43
C ILE A 56 -32.01 1.60 21.23
N ASP A 57 -33.07 2.39 21.44
CA ASP A 57 -33.90 2.89 20.34
C ASP A 57 -33.13 3.92 19.50
N THR A 58 -32.34 4.77 20.15
CA THR A 58 -31.41 5.69 19.48
C THR A 58 -30.35 4.93 18.68
N ILE A 59 -29.80 3.83 19.20
CA ILE A 59 -28.84 2.99 18.48
C ILE A 59 -29.50 2.38 17.24
N VAL A 60 -30.69 1.79 17.38
CA VAL A 60 -31.43 1.16 16.28
C VAL A 60 -31.79 2.18 15.19
N ALA A 61 -32.20 3.39 15.57
CA ALA A 61 -32.49 4.46 14.62
C ALA A 61 -31.25 4.87 13.82
N ARG A 62 -30.09 5.02 14.49
CA ARG A 62 -28.80 5.33 13.84
C ARG A 62 -28.36 4.23 12.88
N ILE A 63 -28.52 2.95 13.25
CA ILE A 63 -28.20 1.82 12.37
C ILE A 63 -29.04 1.88 11.09
N ARG A 64 -30.37 2.04 11.23
CA ARG A 64 -31.27 2.11 10.06
C ARG A 64 -30.95 3.30 9.16
N GLN A 65 -30.64 4.46 9.74
CA GLN A 65 -30.23 5.63 8.97
C GLN A 65 -28.94 5.33 8.19
N ARG A 66 -27.93 4.73 8.85
CA ARG A 66 -26.68 4.34 8.21
C ARG A 66 -26.88 3.33 7.08
N GLU A 67 -27.77 2.35 7.24
CA GLU A 67 -28.08 1.38 6.18
C GLU A 67 -28.63 2.05 4.91
N VAL A 68 -29.47 3.08 5.06
CA VAL A 68 -30.02 3.84 3.93
C VAL A 68 -28.93 4.69 3.27
N GLU A 69 -28.13 5.40 4.06
CA GLU A 69 -27.01 6.22 3.56
C GLU A 69 -25.99 5.33 2.82
N GLN A 70 -25.61 4.20 3.42
CA GLN A 70 -24.66 3.25 2.83
C GLN A 70 -25.15 2.73 1.48
N LYS A 71 -26.45 2.40 1.35
CA LYS A 71 -27.00 1.93 0.08
C LYS A 71 -26.94 2.98 -1.03
N GLU A 72 -27.12 4.26 -0.68
CA GLU A 72 -26.99 5.37 -1.62
C GLU A 72 -25.53 5.59 -2.03
N GLU A 73 -24.61 5.57 -1.05
CA GLU A 73 -23.17 5.65 -1.27
C GLU A 73 -22.67 4.52 -2.18
N GLU A 74 -23.10 3.28 -1.93
CA GLU A 74 -22.77 2.11 -2.75
C GLU A 74 -23.26 2.27 -4.19
N ARG A 75 -24.46 2.84 -4.40
CA ARG A 75 -24.98 3.10 -5.75
C ARG A 75 -24.15 4.14 -6.48
N MET A 76 -23.87 5.28 -5.85
CA MET A 76 -23.06 6.34 -6.45
C MET A 76 -21.66 5.85 -6.80
N LYS A 77 -21.05 5.05 -5.91
CA LYS A 77 -19.74 4.44 -6.13
C LYS A 77 -19.76 3.47 -7.31
N ALA A 78 -20.77 2.61 -7.40
CA ALA A 78 -20.90 1.69 -8.54
C ALA A 78 -21.05 2.44 -9.88
N GLU A 79 -21.82 3.53 -9.91
CA GLU A 79 -21.95 4.40 -11.08
C GLU A 79 -20.61 5.04 -11.46
N ARG A 80 -19.84 5.51 -10.47
CA ARG A 80 -18.52 6.10 -10.69
C ARG A 80 -17.51 5.08 -11.21
N ILE A 81 -17.43 3.90 -10.61
CA ILE A 81 -16.56 2.81 -11.10
C ILE A 81 -16.94 2.44 -12.54
N ALA A 82 -18.24 2.35 -12.87
CA ALA A 82 -18.67 2.04 -14.23
C ALA A 82 -18.30 3.14 -15.25
N ALA A 83 -18.31 4.41 -14.85
CA ALA A 83 -17.86 5.52 -15.67
C ALA A 83 -16.33 5.53 -15.83
N TRP A 84 -15.58 5.19 -14.79
CA TRP A 84 -14.13 4.98 -14.86
C TRP A 84 -13.76 3.85 -15.83
N CYS A 85 -14.44 2.69 -15.77
CA CYS A 85 -14.21 1.60 -16.73
C CYS A 85 -14.47 2.01 -18.19
N LYS A 86 -15.24 3.07 -18.42
CA LYS A 86 -15.50 3.66 -19.75
C LYS A 86 -14.54 4.80 -20.11
N GLY A 87 -13.58 5.12 -19.24
CA GLY A 87 -12.63 6.22 -19.42
C GLY A 87 -13.25 7.61 -19.27
N LEU A 88 -14.38 7.73 -18.57
CA LEU A 88 -15.12 8.99 -18.44
C LEU A 88 -14.73 9.80 -17.20
N LEU A 89 -14.07 9.18 -16.22
CA LEU A 89 -13.60 9.83 -15.00
C LEU A 89 -12.43 9.07 -14.38
N GLU A 90 -11.70 9.76 -13.51
CA GLU A 90 -10.65 9.20 -12.65
C GLU A 90 -11.23 8.78 -11.29
N LEU A 91 -10.70 7.69 -10.72
CA LEU A 91 -11.07 7.25 -9.37
C LEU A 91 -10.41 8.15 -8.32
N THR A 92 -11.11 8.35 -7.20
CA THR A 92 -10.54 8.95 -6.00
C THR A 92 -9.67 7.94 -5.25
N ASP A 93 -8.82 8.43 -4.35
CA ASP A 93 -7.94 7.59 -3.53
C ASP A 93 -8.69 6.48 -2.80
N ILE A 94 -9.81 6.80 -2.16
CA ILE A 94 -10.63 5.80 -1.45
C ILE A 94 -11.26 4.78 -2.41
N GLU A 95 -11.68 5.21 -3.60
CA GLU A 95 -12.25 4.31 -4.60
C GLU A 95 -11.18 3.35 -5.15
N ILE A 96 -9.96 3.85 -5.37
CA ILE A 96 -8.80 3.02 -5.76
C ILE A 96 -8.52 1.98 -4.68
N TYR A 97 -8.49 2.40 -3.41
CA TYR A 97 -8.29 1.50 -2.28
C TYR A 97 -9.34 0.38 -2.26
N GLU A 98 -10.61 0.74 -2.31
CA GLU A 98 -11.71 -0.23 -2.21
C GLU A 98 -11.79 -1.17 -3.41
N VAL A 99 -11.53 -0.68 -4.63
CA VAL A 99 -11.47 -1.54 -5.83
C VAL A 99 -10.27 -2.49 -5.72
N GLY A 100 -9.10 -2.01 -5.29
CA GLY A 100 -7.93 -2.86 -5.05
C GLY A 100 -8.18 -3.94 -4.00
N LEU A 101 -8.81 -3.59 -2.87
CA LEU A 101 -9.23 -4.56 -1.86
C LEU A 101 -10.16 -5.63 -2.45
N LYS A 102 -11.16 -5.21 -3.24
CA LYS A 102 -12.11 -6.11 -3.87
C LYS A 102 -11.42 -7.08 -4.84
N ILE A 103 -10.49 -6.60 -5.65
CA ILE A 103 -9.70 -7.43 -6.56
C ILE A 103 -8.94 -8.51 -5.79
N LEU A 104 -8.27 -8.11 -4.69
CA LEU A 104 -7.52 -9.05 -3.86
C LEU A 104 -8.41 -10.11 -3.23
N ILE A 105 -9.53 -9.70 -2.63
CA ILE A 105 -10.47 -10.63 -1.97
C ILE A 105 -11.11 -11.57 -3.00
N ASP A 106 -11.56 -11.05 -4.14
CA ASP A 106 -12.25 -11.86 -5.16
C ASP A 106 -11.28 -12.87 -5.81
N LYS A 107 -9.99 -12.53 -5.94
CA LYS A 107 -8.98 -13.39 -6.60
C LYS A 107 -8.23 -14.33 -5.66
N PHE A 108 -7.88 -13.84 -4.46
CA PHE A 108 -6.99 -14.52 -3.52
C PHE A 108 -7.66 -14.92 -2.22
N ASP A 109 -8.98 -14.71 -2.09
CA ASP A 109 -9.76 -14.92 -0.88
C ASP A 109 -9.25 -14.10 0.33
N ALA A 110 -9.92 -14.24 1.47
CA ALA A 110 -9.57 -13.51 2.69
C ALA A 110 -8.18 -13.89 3.22
N TYR A 111 -7.74 -15.13 3.02
CA TYR A 111 -6.44 -15.62 3.49
C TYR A 111 -5.30 -15.07 2.64
N GLY A 112 -5.41 -15.14 1.30
CA GLY A 112 -4.37 -14.60 0.42
C GLY A 112 -4.25 -13.08 0.50
N TYR A 113 -5.39 -12.39 0.63
CA TYR A 113 -5.47 -10.97 0.93
C TYR A 113 -4.67 -10.56 2.18
N VAL A 114 -4.81 -11.29 3.30
CA VAL A 114 -4.06 -10.99 4.53
C VAL A 114 -2.56 -11.22 4.34
N ARG A 115 -2.16 -12.32 3.67
CA ARG A 115 -0.74 -12.61 3.40
C ARG A 115 -0.09 -11.60 2.48
N PHE A 116 -0.81 -11.10 1.48
CA PHE A 116 -0.36 -10.00 0.63
C PHE A 116 0.04 -8.79 1.48
N PHE A 117 -0.81 -8.36 2.41
CA PHE A 117 -0.52 -7.21 3.27
C PHE A 117 0.65 -7.44 4.21
N GLN A 118 0.73 -8.61 4.82
CA GLN A 118 1.87 -8.97 5.67
C GLN A 118 3.18 -8.89 4.88
N GLN A 119 3.20 -9.39 3.65
CA GLN A 119 4.38 -9.34 2.80
C GLN A 119 4.67 -7.92 2.32
N HIS A 120 3.66 -7.15 1.92
CA HIS A 120 3.81 -5.75 1.52
C HIS A 120 4.43 -4.92 2.65
N PHE A 121 3.97 -5.09 3.89
CA PHE A 121 4.52 -4.36 5.03
C PHE A 121 5.94 -4.79 5.41
N LYS A 122 6.32 -6.06 5.19
CA LYS A 122 7.73 -6.46 5.31
C LYS A 122 8.59 -5.70 4.31
N HIS A 123 8.17 -5.61 3.04
CA HIS A 123 8.89 -4.85 2.01
C HIS A 123 9.00 -3.35 2.32
N LEU A 124 8.02 -2.75 2.99
CA LEU A 124 8.10 -1.35 3.41
C LEU A 124 9.09 -1.12 4.58
N ASN A 125 9.30 -2.13 5.42
CA ASN A 125 10.12 -2.05 6.62
C ASN A 125 11.54 -2.63 6.45
N ASP A 126 11.79 -3.38 5.38
CA ASP A 126 13.15 -3.78 5.02
C ASP A 126 13.96 -2.51 4.70
N PRO A 127 15.10 -2.27 5.37
CA PRO A 127 15.97 -1.19 4.98
C PRO A 127 16.38 -1.43 3.53
N GLN A 128 16.09 -0.48 2.64
CA GLN A 128 16.78 -0.46 1.34
C GLN A 128 18.27 -0.62 1.64
N PRO A 129 19.01 -1.49 0.92
CA PRO A 129 20.46 -1.45 1.00
C PRO A 129 20.82 -0.02 0.63
N ALA A 130 21.26 0.76 1.63
CA ALA A 130 21.90 2.03 1.38
C ALA A 130 22.98 1.72 0.35
N ASP A 131 23.04 2.51 -0.72
CA ASP A 131 24.16 2.49 -1.65
C ASP A 131 25.44 2.49 -0.82
N GLU A 132 26.01 1.31 -0.59
CA GLU A 132 27.26 1.17 0.13
C GLU A 132 28.27 1.90 -0.76
N PRO A 133 28.92 2.97 -0.27
CA PRO A 133 29.99 3.58 -1.03
C PRO A 133 31.00 2.47 -1.34
N PRO A 134 31.52 2.38 -2.58
CA PRO A 134 32.37 1.27 -2.96
C PRO A 134 33.52 1.16 -1.97
N VAL A 135 33.59 0.02 -1.29
CA VAL A 135 34.67 -0.32 -0.38
C VAL A 135 35.97 -0.17 -1.18
N PRO A 136 36.89 0.73 -0.78
CA PRO A 136 38.15 0.86 -1.50
C PRO A 136 38.90 -0.46 -1.35
N ASP A 137 39.23 -1.02 -2.51
CA ASP A 137 39.93 -2.28 -2.69
C ASP A 137 41.31 -2.18 -2.01
N ASN A 138 41.39 -2.56 -0.74
CA ASN A 138 42.64 -2.62 0.03
C ASN A 138 43.42 -3.87 -0.39
N ASN A 139 43.87 -3.89 -1.65
CA ASN A 139 44.84 -4.85 -2.12
C ASN A 139 46.25 -4.36 -1.71
N PRO A 140 46.96 -5.03 -0.79
CA PRO A 140 48.23 -4.54 -0.23
C PRO A 140 49.42 -4.55 -1.21
N ASN A 141 49.19 -4.75 -2.50
CA ASN A 141 50.24 -4.88 -3.52
C ASN A 141 50.29 -3.76 -4.56
N VAL A 142 49.59 -2.64 -4.34
CA VAL A 142 49.70 -1.47 -5.24
C VAL A 142 50.81 -0.55 -4.74
N ILE A 143 51.97 -0.62 -5.39
CA ILE A 143 53.06 0.34 -5.22
C ILE A 143 52.52 1.73 -5.62
N PRO A 144 52.53 2.74 -4.74
CA PRO A 144 52.03 4.06 -5.09
C PRO A 144 52.92 4.71 -6.16
N PRO A 145 52.35 5.37 -7.19
CA PRO A 145 53.13 6.08 -8.17
C PRO A 145 53.84 7.27 -7.53
N LYS A 146 55.13 7.38 -7.88
CA LYS A 146 56.07 8.43 -7.48
C LYS A 146 55.47 9.81 -7.78
N ARG A 147 55.17 10.61 -6.75
CA ARG A 147 54.77 12.02 -6.90
C ARG A 147 55.88 12.79 -7.64
N MET A 148 55.55 13.36 -8.80
CA MET A 148 56.38 14.41 -9.40
C MET A 148 56.07 15.75 -8.72
N PRO A 149 57.07 16.60 -8.46
CA PRO A 149 56.86 17.90 -7.82
C PRO A 149 56.10 18.86 -8.73
N ALA A 150 55.18 19.61 -8.14
CA ALA A 150 54.44 20.68 -8.79
C ALA A 150 55.40 21.80 -9.20
N ALA A 151 55.29 22.24 -10.45
CA ALA A 151 55.95 23.44 -10.93
C ALA A 151 55.24 24.66 -10.31
N GLU A 152 55.97 25.41 -9.49
CA GLU A 152 55.62 26.77 -9.12
C GLU A 152 55.52 27.63 -10.40
N THR A 153 54.41 28.34 -10.57
CA THR A 153 54.34 29.46 -11.51
C THR A 153 54.06 30.71 -10.70
N GLN A 154 55.02 31.61 -10.71
CA GLN A 154 54.97 32.95 -10.15
C GLN A 154 54.01 33.83 -10.97
N ASP A 155 53.20 34.62 -10.27
CA ASP A 155 53.20 36.10 -10.38
C ASP A 155 52.58 36.72 -9.11
#